data_AF-A0A316HKF2-F1
#
_entry.id   AF-A0A316HKF2-F1
#
_cell.length_a   1.000
_cell.length_b   1.000
_cell.length_c   1.000
_cell.angle_alpha   90.00
_cell.angle_beta   90.00
_cell.angle_gamma   90.00
#
_symmetry.space_group_name_H-M   'P 1'
#
loop_
_entity.id
_entity.type
_entity.pdbx_description
1 polymer ?
#
loop_
_entity_poly.entity_id
_entity_poly.type
_entity_poly.pdbx_seq_one_letter_code
_entity_poly.pdbx_strand_id
1 'polypeptide(L)'
;MYLEQNRVFCKPRLMNFLSHFYFDRDTTNCYHVLGTVLPDLLKNADKNIILHPEKLHHADNEINSIIAGWNKHLEVDRYFHSSDFFTTRSHALKKMLLPALEGSPVKPFFLGHIALELIIDNLLLTTGKISVAEFYNHLSGCHDEKINAFLKFAGLEDTAVFFKFYDGFKKSQYLHTYAETHQVAYALKRICMRIWKNPFTPEQEVMMDEILSNYREEMLNDFMLIFNEIARKLTAV
;
A
#
# COMPACT_ATOMS: atom_id res chain seq x y z
N MET A 1 -23.49 10.05 -21.27
CA MET A 1 -22.67 11.28 -21.18
C MET A 1 -21.98 11.23 -19.82
N TYR A 2 -20.98 10.36 -19.70
CA TYR A 2 -20.34 10.00 -18.44
C TYR A 2 -19.03 10.78 -18.28
N LEU A 3 -18.77 11.19 -17.05
CA LEU A 3 -17.68 12.04 -16.58
C LEU A 3 -16.29 11.46 -16.90
N GLU A 4 -15.73 11.78 -18.08
CA GLU A 4 -14.40 11.34 -18.51
C GLU A 4 -13.30 12.44 -18.44
N GLN A 5 -13.52 13.54 -17.73
CA GLN A 5 -12.50 14.60 -17.63
C GLN A 5 -12.17 14.90 -16.17
N ASN A 6 -10.89 14.64 -15.81
CA ASN A 6 -10.19 14.98 -14.56
C ASN A 6 -9.86 13.87 -13.55
N ARG A 7 -9.39 12.68 -13.97
CA ARG A 7 -8.70 11.74 -13.05
C ARG A 7 -7.41 11.16 -13.65
N VAL A 8 -6.41 12.02 -13.83
CA VAL A 8 -5.01 11.62 -14.14
C VAL A 8 -4.15 11.80 -12.89
N PHE A 9 -4.53 11.21 -11.74
CA PHE A 9 -3.66 11.21 -10.57
C PHE A 9 -3.81 9.87 -9.85
N CYS A 10 -2.67 9.26 -9.52
CA CYS A 10 -2.50 7.92 -8.96
C CYS A 10 -2.63 6.77 -9.98
N LYS A 11 -1.49 6.31 -10.50
CA LYS A 11 -1.35 4.91 -10.94
C LYS A 11 -1.05 4.12 -9.64
N PRO A 12 -1.92 3.23 -9.14
CA PRO A 12 -1.69 2.47 -7.90
C PRO A 12 -0.84 1.20 -8.17
N ARG A 13 0.23 0.97 -7.42
CA ARG A 13 1.15 -0.20 -7.38
C ARG A 13 1.36 -0.50 -5.89
N LEU A 14 1.35 -1.76 -5.45
CA LEU A 14 1.40 -2.23 -4.04
C LEU A 14 0.96 -1.15 -3.03
N MET A 15 -0.34 -1.12 -2.74
CA MET A 15 -0.87 -0.27 -1.69
C MET A 15 -1.08 -1.13 -0.47
N ASN A 16 -0.04 -1.20 0.37
CA ASN A 16 -0.19 -1.67 1.74
C ASN A 16 0.12 -0.55 2.75
N PHE A 17 -0.23 0.70 2.38
CA PHE A 17 0.08 1.87 3.20
C PHE A 17 -0.48 1.73 4.61
N LEU A 18 -1.67 1.18 4.71
CA LEU A 18 -2.42 1.17 5.96
C LEU A 18 -1.93 0.07 6.90
N SER A 19 -1.53 -1.08 6.37
CA SER A 19 -0.93 -2.15 7.16
C SER A 19 0.45 -1.78 7.68
N HIS A 20 1.25 -1.02 6.93
CA HIS A 20 2.49 -0.45 7.45
C HIS A 20 2.23 0.59 8.53
N PHE A 21 1.31 1.52 8.26
CA PHE A 21 0.92 2.55 9.22
C PHE A 21 0.36 1.97 10.51
N TYR A 22 -0.36 0.84 10.45
CA TYR A 22 -1.02 0.25 11.61
C TYR A 22 -0.11 0.08 12.83
N PHE A 23 1.15 -0.34 12.66
CA PHE A 23 2.04 -0.60 13.80
C PHE A 23 2.51 0.67 14.51
N ASP A 24 2.48 1.80 13.82
CA ASP A 24 2.97 3.09 14.30
C ASP A 24 1.84 4.13 14.38
N ARG A 25 0.58 3.72 14.23
CA ARG A 25 -0.60 4.63 14.18
C ARG A 25 -0.80 5.51 15.42
N ASP A 26 -0.27 5.07 16.56
CA ASP A 26 -0.38 5.78 17.84
C ASP A 26 0.84 6.68 18.14
N THR A 27 1.83 6.74 17.24
CA THR A 27 3.01 7.62 17.39
C THR A 27 2.67 9.07 17.07
N THR A 28 3.45 10.02 17.58
CA THR A 28 3.34 11.44 17.21
C THR A 28 4.40 11.88 16.19
N ASN A 29 5.34 11.01 15.83
CA ASN A 29 6.44 11.33 14.92
C ASN A 29 6.02 11.16 13.46
N CYS A 30 5.66 12.26 12.79
CA CYS A 30 5.27 12.28 11.38
C CYS A 30 6.37 11.75 10.45
N TYR A 31 7.65 12.04 10.72
CA TYR A 31 8.77 11.59 9.90
C TYR A 31 8.98 10.09 9.97
N HIS A 32 8.81 9.49 11.15
CA HIS A 32 8.82 8.03 11.30
C HIS A 32 7.67 7.38 10.52
N VAL A 33 6.44 7.87 10.70
CA VAL A 33 5.27 7.38 9.95
C VAL A 33 5.49 7.50 8.44
N LEU A 34 5.98 8.65 7.96
CA LEU A 34 6.33 8.82 6.56
C LEU A 34 7.33 7.75 6.12
N GLY A 35 8.39 7.51 6.89
CA GLY A 35 9.37 6.45 6.63
C GLY A 35 8.74 5.07 6.45
N THR A 36 7.73 4.72 7.25
CA THR A 36 7.05 3.40 7.16
C THR A 36 6.28 3.17 5.86
N VAL A 37 5.89 4.24 5.15
CA VAL A 37 5.09 4.16 3.91
C VAL A 37 5.79 4.74 2.68
N LEU A 38 6.92 5.41 2.87
CA LEU A 38 7.68 6.05 1.81
C LEU A 38 8.17 5.10 0.71
N PRO A 39 8.61 3.85 1.01
CA PRO A 39 8.95 2.89 -0.04
C PRO A 39 7.81 2.69 -1.05
N ASP A 40 6.60 2.47 -0.57
CA ASP A 40 5.41 2.29 -1.40
C ASP A 40 5.06 3.58 -2.15
N LEU A 41 5.11 4.74 -1.48
CA LEU A 41 4.83 6.03 -2.12
C LEU A 41 5.79 6.30 -3.28
N LEU A 42 7.08 6.00 -3.13
CA LEU A 42 8.08 6.15 -4.18
C LEU A 42 7.79 5.21 -5.36
N LYS A 43 7.47 3.94 -5.12
CA LYS A 43 7.12 2.98 -6.19
C LYS A 43 5.84 3.36 -6.94
N ASN A 44 4.92 4.04 -6.27
CA ASN A 44 3.72 4.61 -6.88
C ASN A 44 4.03 5.84 -7.74
N ALA A 45 4.92 6.72 -7.28
CA ALA A 45 5.40 7.88 -8.03
C ALA A 45 6.14 7.46 -9.31
N ASP A 46 7.17 6.63 -9.15
CA ASP A 46 7.91 6.02 -10.25
C ASP A 46 8.47 4.66 -9.83
N LYS A 47 8.12 3.63 -10.60
CA LYS A 47 8.59 2.25 -10.38
C LYS A 47 10.09 2.07 -10.51
N ASN A 48 10.76 2.98 -11.21
CA ASN A 48 12.18 2.90 -11.47
C ASN A 48 13.01 3.47 -10.32
N ILE A 49 12.40 4.17 -9.35
CA ILE A 49 13.09 4.66 -8.15
C ILE A 49 13.48 3.45 -7.30
N ILE A 50 14.77 3.34 -7.00
CA ILE A 50 15.34 2.31 -6.12
C ILE A 50 16.30 3.04 -5.17
N LEU A 51 16.01 3.01 -3.87
CA LEU A 51 16.83 3.62 -2.83
C LEU A 51 17.14 2.55 -1.76
N HIS A 52 18.28 2.70 -1.10
CA HIS A 52 18.75 1.79 -0.04
C HIS A 52 19.26 2.58 1.18
N PRO A 53 18.37 3.31 1.89
CA PRO A 53 18.75 4.18 3.00
C PRO A 53 19.01 3.43 4.31
N GLU A 54 18.86 2.11 4.35
CA GLU A 54 18.74 1.30 5.59
C GLU A 54 19.93 1.47 6.54
N LYS A 55 21.11 1.69 5.96
CA LYS A 55 22.39 1.82 6.66
C LYS A 55 22.89 3.26 6.76
N LEU A 56 22.12 4.22 6.24
CA LEU A 56 22.51 5.62 6.29
C LEU A 56 22.32 6.19 7.70
N HIS A 57 23.12 7.19 8.01
CA HIS A 57 22.99 7.97 9.23
C HIS A 57 23.23 9.44 8.91
N HIS A 58 22.30 10.30 9.30
CA HIS A 58 22.36 11.73 9.06
C HIS A 58 22.58 12.49 10.38
N ALA A 59 23.14 13.70 10.33
CA ALA A 59 23.26 14.56 11.51
C ALA A 59 21.90 15.13 12.00
N ASP A 60 20.82 14.91 11.22
CA ASP A 60 19.49 15.45 11.46
C ASP A 60 18.57 14.33 11.96
N ASN A 61 18.01 14.51 13.15
CA ASN A 61 17.18 13.51 13.80
C ASN A 61 15.85 13.26 13.09
N GLU A 62 15.32 14.25 12.35
CA GLU A 62 14.09 14.07 11.57
C GLU A 62 14.35 13.17 10.36
N ILE A 63 15.49 13.37 9.68
CA ILE A 63 15.93 12.49 8.59
C ILE A 63 16.21 11.07 9.12
N ASN A 64 16.85 10.94 10.28
CA ASN A 64 17.05 9.65 10.93
C ASN A 64 15.72 8.98 11.32
N SER A 65 14.68 9.75 11.65
CA SER A 65 13.34 9.21 11.90
C SER A 65 12.72 8.61 10.63
N ILE A 66 12.90 9.24 9.47
CA ILE A 66 12.49 8.66 8.18
C ILE A 66 13.23 7.34 7.92
N ILE A 67 14.55 7.30 8.16
CA ILE A 67 15.37 6.08 7.99
C ILE A 67 14.90 4.98 8.94
N ALA A 68 14.58 5.31 10.20
CA ALA A 68 14.05 4.36 11.17
C ALA A 68 12.68 3.78 10.72
N GLY A 69 11.78 4.63 10.25
CA GLY A 69 10.51 4.20 9.66
C GLY A 69 10.69 3.32 8.42
N TRP A 70 11.66 3.65 7.56
CA TRP A 70 12.00 2.83 6.39
C TRP A 70 12.50 1.45 6.79
N ASN A 71 13.39 1.37 7.78
CA ASN A 71 13.85 0.09 8.32
C ASN A 71 12.69 -0.71 8.92
N LYS A 72 11.75 -0.03 9.57
CA LYS A 72 10.54 -0.68 10.10
C LYS A 72 9.65 -1.24 9.00
N HIS A 73 9.47 -0.52 7.89
CA HIS A 73 8.77 -1.00 6.71
C HIS A 73 9.35 -2.33 6.22
N LEU A 74 10.68 -2.38 6.01
CA LEU A 74 11.36 -3.59 5.54
C LEU A 74 11.24 -4.76 6.52
N GLU A 75 11.27 -4.49 7.81
CA GLU A 75 11.08 -5.50 8.84
C GLU A 75 9.64 -6.05 8.83
N VAL A 76 8.64 -5.16 8.76
CA VAL A 76 7.22 -5.53 8.67
C VAL A 76 6.98 -6.35 7.40
N ASP A 77 7.47 -5.93 6.24
CA ASP A 77 7.39 -6.67 4.98
C ASP A 77 7.93 -8.09 5.11
N ARG A 78 9.13 -8.21 5.70
CA ARG A 78 9.76 -9.51 5.90
C ARG A 78 8.86 -10.43 6.73
N TYR A 79 8.29 -9.94 7.83
CA TYR A 79 7.40 -10.76 8.66
C TYR A 79 6.04 -11.02 8.02
N PHE A 80 5.49 -10.03 7.32
CA PHE A 80 4.20 -10.11 6.66
C PHE A 80 4.22 -11.17 5.55
N HIS A 81 5.18 -11.08 4.62
CA HIS A 81 5.29 -12.01 3.50
C HIS A 81 5.78 -13.42 3.88
N SER A 82 6.49 -13.55 5.01
CA SER A 82 6.89 -14.86 5.54
C SER A 82 5.87 -15.50 6.47
N SER A 83 4.76 -14.81 6.78
CA SER A 83 3.72 -15.36 7.65
C SER A 83 2.96 -16.51 6.96
N ASP A 84 2.59 -17.51 7.76
CA ASP A 84 1.74 -18.62 7.31
C ASP A 84 0.37 -18.10 6.87
N PHE A 85 -0.13 -17.07 7.58
CA PHE A 85 -1.39 -16.40 7.25
C PHE A 85 -1.36 -15.87 5.81
N PHE A 86 -0.38 -15.00 5.49
CA PHE A 86 -0.32 -14.35 4.18
C PHE A 86 -0.06 -15.37 3.06
N THR A 87 0.86 -16.31 3.28
CA THR A 87 1.20 -17.35 2.29
C THR A 87 -0.02 -18.23 1.98
N THR A 88 -0.74 -18.68 3.00
CA THR A 88 -1.92 -19.55 2.84
C THR A 88 -3.08 -18.80 2.19
N ARG A 89 -3.39 -17.60 2.68
CA ARG A 89 -4.50 -16.78 2.20
C ARG A 89 -4.28 -16.31 0.77
N SER A 90 -3.08 -15.83 0.42
CA SER A 90 -2.78 -15.36 -0.94
C SER A 90 -2.86 -16.51 -1.95
N HIS A 91 -2.44 -17.72 -1.56
CA HIS A 91 -2.57 -18.92 -2.39
C HIS A 91 -4.03 -19.35 -2.58
N ALA A 92 -4.85 -19.29 -1.54
CA ALA A 92 -6.28 -19.57 -1.64
C ALA A 92 -6.98 -18.56 -2.56
N LEU A 93 -6.75 -17.25 -2.33
CA LEU A 93 -7.32 -16.19 -3.15
C LEU A 93 -6.89 -16.28 -4.62
N LYS A 94 -5.61 -16.56 -4.88
CA LYS A 94 -5.10 -16.85 -6.24
C LYS A 94 -5.97 -17.90 -6.95
N LYS A 95 -6.32 -19.01 -6.29
CA LYS A 95 -7.12 -20.09 -6.91
C LYS A 95 -8.51 -19.60 -7.27
N MET A 96 -9.14 -18.82 -6.39
CA MET A 96 -10.47 -18.25 -6.62
C MET A 96 -10.46 -17.26 -7.80
N LEU A 97 -9.38 -16.51 -7.97
CA LEU A 97 -9.22 -15.52 -9.03
C LEU A 97 -8.91 -16.11 -10.42
N LEU A 98 -8.59 -17.41 -10.53
CA LEU A 98 -8.20 -18.03 -11.80
C LEU A 98 -9.25 -17.87 -12.92
N PRO A 99 -10.56 -18.07 -12.69
CA PRO A 99 -11.57 -17.93 -13.73
C PRO A 99 -11.67 -16.49 -14.26
N ALA A 100 -11.55 -15.49 -13.37
CA ALA A 100 -11.57 -14.08 -13.76
C ALA A 100 -10.28 -13.62 -14.50
N LEU A 101 -9.25 -14.46 -14.51
CA LEU A 101 -7.95 -14.23 -15.16
C LEU A 101 -7.79 -14.98 -16.48
N GLU A 102 -8.83 -15.65 -16.99
CA GLU A 102 -8.73 -16.35 -18.27
C GLU A 102 -8.34 -15.39 -19.41
N GLY A 103 -7.33 -15.77 -20.20
CA GLY A 103 -6.77 -14.93 -21.26
C GLY A 103 -5.93 -13.74 -20.79
N SER A 104 -5.73 -13.57 -19.48
CA SER A 104 -4.94 -12.45 -18.93
C SER A 104 -3.43 -12.66 -19.07
N PRO A 105 -2.65 -11.60 -19.37
CA PRO A 105 -1.19 -11.63 -19.26
C PRO A 105 -0.71 -11.54 -17.79
N VAL A 106 -1.60 -11.22 -16.85
CA VAL A 106 -1.27 -11.05 -15.43
C VAL A 106 -1.08 -12.42 -14.78
N LYS A 107 0.01 -12.59 -14.03
CA LYS A 107 0.27 -13.86 -13.33
C LYS A 107 -0.69 -14.03 -12.15
N PRO A 108 -1.39 -15.17 -12.01
CA PRO A 108 -2.35 -15.37 -10.93
C PRO A 108 -1.76 -15.24 -9.52
N PHE A 109 -0.52 -15.70 -9.32
CA PHE A 109 0.15 -15.58 -8.01
C PHE A 109 0.38 -14.12 -7.64
N PHE A 110 0.72 -13.27 -8.61
CA PHE A 110 0.90 -11.85 -8.40
C PHE A 110 -0.44 -11.20 -8.06
N LEU A 111 -1.51 -11.54 -8.80
CA LEU A 111 -2.83 -10.95 -8.52
C LEU A 111 -3.35 -11.34 -7.14
N GLY A 112 -3.27 -12.63 -6.75
CA GLY A 112 -3.72 -13.08 -5.44
C GLY A 112 -2.93 -12.47 -4.28
N HIS A 113 -1.63 -12.24 -4.46
CA HIS A 113 -0.78 -11.53 -3.51
C HIS A 113 -1.27 -10.09 -3.28
N ILE A 114 -1.36 -9.32 -4.36
CA ILE A 114 -1.77 -7.90 -4.28
C ILE A 114 -3.20 -7.78 -3.79
N ALA A 115 -4.12 -8.60 -4.29
CA ALA A 115 -5.51 -8.56 -3.88
C ALA A 115 -5.65 -8.78 -2.36
N LEU A 116 -4.85 -9.67 -1.77
CA LEU A 116 -4.86 -9.89 -0.33
C LEU A 116 -4.38 -8.66 0.46
N GLU A 117 -3.30 -8.00 0.04
CA GLU A 117 -2.83 -6.75 0.66
C GLU A 117 -3.92 -5.68 0.66
N LEU A 118 -4.57 -5.48 -0.49
CA LEU A 118 -5.64 -4.48 -0.62
C LEU A 118 -6.86 -4.82 0.24
N ILE A 119 -7.21 -6.11 0.36
CA ILE A 119 -8.28 -6.57 1.26
C ILE A 119 -7.91 -6.29 2.72
N ILE A 120 -6.67 -6.54 3.12
CA ILE A 120 -6.21 -6.30 4.49
C ILE A 120 -6.25 -4.79 4.83
N ASP A 121 -5.74 -3.94 3.95
CA ASP A 121 -5.81 -2.48 4.09
C ASP A 121 -7.26 -1.98 4.19
N ASN A 122 -8.14 -2.53 3.34
CA ASN A 122 -9.56 -2.22 3.39
C ASN A 122 -10.22 -2.72 4.70
N LEU A 123 -9.85 -3.89 5.22
CA LEU A 123 -10.38 -4.42 6.48
C LEU A 123 -9.92 -3.59 7.67
N LEU A 124 -8.65 -3.16 7.73
CA LEU A 124 -8.18 -2.22 8.75
C LEU A 124 -9.04 -0.95 8.78
N LEU A 125 -9.31 -0.39 7.59
CA LEU A 125 -10.12 0.81 7.44
C LEU A 125 -11.57 0.59 7.89
N THR A 126 -12.23 -0.40 7.31
CA THR A 126 -13.68 -0.64 7.47
C THR A 126 -14.05 -1.17 8.85
N THR A 127 -13.09 -1.77 9.58
CA THR A 127 -13.29 -2.21 10.98
C THR A 127 -12.78 -1.20 12.01
N GLY A 128 -12.39 0.01 11.57
CA GLY A 128 -11.99 1.11 12.45
C GLY A 128 -10.70 0.87 13.23
N LYS A 129 -9.78 0.05 12.69
CA LYS A 129 -8.46 -0.21 13.31
C LYS A 129 -7.46 0.92 13.09
N ILE A 130 -7.78 1.80 12.15
CA ILE A 130 -6.96 2.94 11.72
C ILE A 130 -7.89 4.11 11.37
N SER A 131 -7.36 5.32 11.49
CA SER A 131 -8.00 6.52 10.98
C SER A 131 -7.26 7.02 9.75
N VAL A 132 -7.97 7.15 8.62
CA VAL A 132 -7.41 7.74 7.40
C VAL A 132 -7.07 9.21 7.60
N ALA A 133 -7.84 9.91 8.44
CA ALA A 133 -7.55 11.29 8.79
C ALA A 133 -6.22 11.40 9.54
N GLU A 134 -5.95 10.52 10.52
CA GLU A 134 -4.68 10.50 11.23
C GLU A 134 -3.51 10.17 10.30
N PHE A 135 -3.69 9.19 9.41
CA PHE A 135 -2.71 8.86 8.37
C PHE A 135 -2.34 10.10 7.53
N TYR A 136 -3.31 10.82 6.98
CA TYR A 136 -3.03 12.02 6.18
C TYR A 136 -2.52 13.19 7.02
N ASN A 137 -2.90 13.30 8.29
CA ASN A 137 -2.34 14.29 9.22
C ASN A 137 -0.85 14.06 9.42
N HIS A 138 -0.39 12.81 9.57
CA HIS A 138 1.04 12.51 9.62
C HIS A 138 1.76 12.93 8.34
N LEU A 139 1.23 12.56 7.18
CA LEU A 139 1.85 12.94 5.90
C LEU A 139 1.92 14.46 5.70
N SER A 140 0.91 15.19 6.16
CA SER A 140 0.84 16.66 6.06
C SER A 140 1.68 17.35 7.14
N GLY A 141 2.03 16.66 8.23
CA GLY A 141 2.87 17.18 9.31
C GLY A 141 4.37 17.15 9.01
N CYS A 142 4.80 16.52 7.92
CA CYS A 142 6.20 16.51 7.49
C CYS A 142 6.53 17.73 6.64
N HIS A 143 7.63 18.42 6.94
CA HIS A 143 8.14 19.52 6.11
C HIS A 143 8.80 19.00 4.83
N ASP A 144 8.38 19.53 3.67
CA ASP A 144 8.87 19.12 2.36
C ASP A 144 10.38 19.30 2.20
N GLU A 145 10.98 20.31 2.84
CA GLU A 145 12.44 20.52 2.82
C GLU A 145 13.20 19.33 3.42
N LYS A 146 12.66 18.72 4.48
CA LYS A 146 13.26 17.57 5.15
C LYS A 146 13.08 16.29 4.34
N ILE A 147 11.91 16.11 3.73
CA ILE A 147 11.66 14.99 2.81
C ILE A 147 12.63 15.08 1.62
N ASN A 148 12.77 16.27 1.03
CA ASN A 148 13.67 16.50 -0.09
C ASN A 148 15.15 16.26 0.29
N ALA A 149 15.57 16.72 1.47
CA ALA A 149 16.91 16.48 1.99
C ALA A 149 17.17 14.98 2.18
N PHE A 150 16.23 14.24 2.77
CA PHE A 150 16.32 12.77 2.88
C PHE A 150 16.44 12.09 1.52
N LEU A 151 15.56 12.43 0.56
CA LEU A 151 15.55 11.78 -0.76
C LEU A 151 16.87 12.00 -1.50
N LYS A 152 17.41 13.22 -1.48
CA LYS A 152 18.72 13.52 -2.06
C LYS A 152 19.85 12.79 -1.34
N PHE A 153 19.81 12.76 -0.01
CA PHE A 153 20.79 12.04 0.80
C PHE A 153 20.77 10.53 0.53
N ALA A 154 19.59 9.97 0.26
CA ALA A 154 19.40 8.57 -0.12
C ALA A 154 19.77 8.27 -1.59
N GLY A 155 20.15 9.28 -2.38
CA GLY A 155 20.64 9.12 -3.76
C GLY A 155 19.62 9.46 -4.85
N LEU A 156 18.46 10.03 -4.54
CA LEU A 156 17.50 10.51 -5.54
C LEU A 156 17.82 11.94 -5.96
N GLU A 157 18.45 12.11 -7.13
CA GLU A 157 18.86 13.43 -7.62
C GLU A 157 17.67 14.34 -7.99
N ASP A 158 16.72 13.81 -8.77
CA ASP A 158 15.48 14.50 -9.15
C ASP A 158 14.30 14.01 -8.31
N THR A 159 13.86 14.87 -7.38
CA THR A 159 12.74 14.60 -6.47
C THR A 159 11.40 15.13 -7.01
N ALA A 160 11.38 15.85 -8.14
CA ALA A 160 10.18 16.54 -8.63
C ALA A 160 9.05 15.56 -9.00
N VAL A 161 9.41 14.40 -9.56
CA VAL A 161 8.45 13.34 -9.89
C VAL A 161 7.75 12.84 -8.63
N PHE A 162 8.49 12.66 -7.54
CA PHE A 162 7.93 12.25 -6.25
C PHE A 162 7.02 13.32 -5.66
N PHE A 163 7.46 14.58 -5.56
CA PHE A 163 6.63 15.64 -4.96
C PHE A 163 5.33 15.89 -5.75
N LYS A 164 5.39 15.87 -7.09
CA LYS A 164 4.18 15.95 -7.93
C LYS A 164 3.18 14.82 -7.61
N PHE A 165 3.68 13.60 -7.40
CA PHE A 165 2.84 12.48 -6.99
C PHE A 165 2.33 12.66 -5.56
N TYR A 166 3.21 13.01 -4.62
CA TYR A 166 2.92 13.10 -3.19
C TYR A 166 1.84 14.15 -2.89
N ASP A 167 1.92 15.32 -3.53
CA ASP A 167 0.90 16.36 -3.41
C ASP A 167 -0.43 15.94 -4.01
N GLY A 168 -0.41 15.27 -5.17
CA GLY A 168 -1.60 14.68 -5.77
C GLY A 168 -2.24 13.62 -4.87
N PHE A 169 -1.42 12.77 -4.26
CA PHE A 169 -1.86 11.72 -3.34
C PHE A 169 -2.51 12.31 -2.08
N LYS A 170 -1.85 13.24 -1.39
CA LYS A 170 -2.41 13.97 -0.23
C LYS A 170 -3.72 14.69 -0.61
N LYS A 171 -3.74 15.44 -1.71
CA LYS A 171 -4.92 16.21 -2.14
C LYS A 171 -6.11 15.33 -2.53
N SER A 172 -5.85 14.20 -3.18
CA SER A 172 -6.91 13.29 -3.62
C SER A 172 -7.67 12.63 -2.49
N GLN A 173 -7.06 12.55 -1.29
CA GLN A 173 -7.61 11.86 -0.13
C GLN A 173 -8.08 10.44 -0.52
N TYR A 174 -7.35 9.80 -1.44
CA TYR A 174 -7.72 8.55 -2.10
C TYR A 174 -8.14 7.44 -1.13
N LEU A 175 -7.47 7.33 0.03
CA LEU A 175 -7.76 6.31 1.02
C LEU A 175 -9.15 6.47 1.68
N HIS A 176 -9.76 7.67 1.66
CA HIS A 176 -11.14 7.85 2.12
C HIS A 176 -12.16 7.16 1.21
N THR A 177 -11.86 7.04 -0.08
CA THR A 177 -12.71 6.27 -1.00
C THR A 177 -12.54 4.77 -0.83
N TYR A 178 -11.47 4.32 -0.16
CA TYR A 178 -11.11 2.91 -0.03
C TYR A 178 -12.00 2.10 0.92
N ALA A 179 -12.99 2.74 1.58
CA ALA A 179 -13.91 2.05 2.49
C ALA A 179 -14.90 1.12 1.77
N GLU A 180 -15.16 1.35 0.48
CA GLU A 180 -16.11 0.56 -0.29
C GLU A 180 -15.40 -0.64 -0.96
N THR A 181 -15.94 -1.85 -0.82
CA THR A 181 -15.25 -3.07 -1.32
C THR A 181 -15.02 -3.07 -2.83
N HIS A 182 -15.91 -2.48 -3.62
CA HIS A 182 -15.70 -2.33 -5.08
C HIS A 182 -14.45 -1.50 -5.42
N GLN A 183 -13.95 -0.70 -4.47
CA GLN A 183 -12.72 0.08 -4.65
C GLN A 183 -11.47 -0.80 -4.58
N VAL A 184 -11.53 -1.97 -3.93
CA VAL A 184 -10.48 -3.00 -3.96
C VAL A 184 -10.32 -3.56 -5.38
N ALA A 185 -11.44 -3.98 -5.98
CA ALA A 185 -11.45 -4.51 -7.34
C ALA A 185 -11.06 -3.44 -8.37
N TYR A 186 -11.56 -2.21 -8.19
CA TYR A 186 -11.14 -1.06 -9.00
C TYR A 186 -9.62 -0.81 -8.89
N ALA A 187 -9.06 -0.78 -7.68
CA ALA A 187 -7.63 -0.61 -7.47
C ALA A 187 -6.82 -1.72 -8.15
N LEU A 188 -7.28 -2.97 -8.04
CA LEU A 188 -6.68 -4.13 -8.68
C LEU A 188 -6.71 -4.02 -10.21
N LYS A 189 -7.85 -3.60 -10.80
CA LYS A 189 -7.98 -3.31 -12.23
C LYS A 189 -6.95 -2.26 -12.68
N ARG A 190 -6.80 -1.18 -11.92
CA ARG A 190 -5.82 -0.11 -12.20
C ARG A 190 -4.37 -0.60 -12.12
N ILE A 191 -4.07 -1.57 -11.26
CA ILE A 191 -2.77 -2.24 -11.21
C ILE A 191 -2.55 -3.08 -12.48
N CYS A 192 -3.53 -3.88 -12.90
CA CYS A 192 -3.48 -4.68 -14.12
C CYS A 192 -3.26 -3.83 -15.39
N MET A 193 -3.87 -2.64 -15.46
CA MET A 193 -3.74 -1.70 -16.60
C MET A 193 -2.30 -1.34 -16.97
N ARG A 194 -1.34 -1.54 -16.07
CA ARG A 194 0.08 -1.26 -16.30
C ARG A 194 0.73 -2.18 -17.33
N ILE A 195 0.23 -3.40 -17.46
CA ILE A 195 0.73 -4.41 -18.40
C ILE A 195 -0.37 -4.96 -19.31
N TRP A 196 -1.63 -4.60 -19.05
CA TRP A 196 -2.79 -5.07 -19.78
C TRP A 196 -3.76 -3.92 -20.03
N LYS A 197 -3.69 -3.27 -21.21
CA LYS A 197 -4.33 -1.98 -21.50
C LYS A 197 -5.83 -1.89 -21.13
N ASN A 198 -6.59 -2.94 -21.46
CA ASN A 198 -8.02 -3.07 -21.17
C ASN A 198 -8.22 -4.37 -20.38
N PRO A 199 -7.97 -4.36 -19.07
CA PRO A 199 -8.07 -5.56 -18.27
C PRO A 199 -9.53 -5.85 -17.94
N PHE A 200 -9.86 -7.13 -18.04
CA PHE A 200 -11.17 -7.72 -17.77
C PHE A 200 -12.26 -7.36 -18.80
N THR A 201 -13.08 -8.35 -19.18
CA THR A 201 -14.39 -8.11 -19.80
C THR A 201 -15.40 -7.68 -18.72
N PRO A 202 -16.58 -7.13 -19.08
CA PRO A 202 -17.62 -6.81 -18.10
C PRO A 202 -17.97 -7.99 -17.19
N GLU A 203 -18.02 -9.22 -17.72
CA GLU A 203 -18.29 -10.44 -16.97
C GLU A 203 -17.14 -10.77 -16.01
N GLN A 204 -15.89 -10.59 -16.44
CA GLN A 204 -14.72 -10.76 -15.57
C GLN A 204 -14.65 -9.69 -14.47
N GLU A 205 -15.13 -8.47 -14.72
CA GLU A 205 -15.23 -7.41 -13.70
C GLU A 205 -16.25 -7.78 -12.62
N VAL A 206 -17.45 -8.22 -13.00
CA VAL A 206 -18.46 -8.70 -12.04
C VAL A 206 -17.93 -9.87 -11.22
N MET A 207 -17.28 -10.84 -11.89
CA MET A 207 -16.69 -12.00 -11.21
C MET A 207 -15.58 -11.59 -10.23
N MET A 208 -14.75 -10.60 -10.60
CA MET A 208 -13.70 -10.05 -9.73
C MET A 208 -14.31 -9.40 -8.48
N ASP A 209 -15.33 -8.57 -8.65
CA ASP A 209 -16.04 -7.92 -7.55
C ASP A 209 -16.65 -8.94 -6.58
N GLU A 210 -17.32 -9.97 -7.10
CA GLU A 210 -17.93 -11.03 -6.31
C GLU A 210 -16.88 -11.84 -5.53
N ILE A 211 -15.80 -12.27 -6.18
CA ILE A 211 -14.73 -13.04 -5.53
C ILE A 211 -14.10 -12.24 -4.39
N LEU A 212 -13.72 -10.98 -4.67
CA LEU A 212 -13.05 -10.13 -3.69
C LEU A 212 -13.95 -9.77 -2.52
N SER A 213 -15.25 -9.51 -2.79
CA SER A 213 -16.21 -9.21 -1.74
C SER A 213 -16.44 -10.40 -0.82
N ASN A 214 -16.66 -11.59 -1.39
CA ASN A 214 -16.84 -12.81 -0.60
C ASN A 214 -15.58 -13.16 0.21
N TYR A 215 -14.39 -13.02 -0.38
CA TYR A 215 -13.14 -13.32 0.31
C TYR A 215 -12.85 -12.34 1.45
N ARG A 216 -13.15 -11.05 1.24
CA ARG A 216 -13.07 -10.03 2.29
C ARG A 216 -13.97 -10.37 3.48
N GLU A 217 -15.23 -10.74 3.22
CA GLU A 217 -16.18 -11.11 4.28
C GLU A 217 -15.70 -12.36 5.06
N GLU A 218 -15.14 -13.36 4.36
CA GLU A 218 -14.55 -14.55 4.99
C GLU A 218 -13.42 -14.17 5.97
N MET A 219 -12.57 -13.21 5.59
CA MET A 219 -11.43 -12.75 6.38
C MET A 219 -11.79 -11.85 7.57
N LEU A 220 -13.02 -11.36 7.67
CA LEU A 220 -13.42 -10.35 8.65
C LEU A 220 -13.09 -10.76 10.10
N ASN A 221 -13.19 -12.05 10.40
CA ASN A 221 -13.02 -12.58 11.75
C ASN A 221 -11.57 -12.90 12.11
N ASP A 222 -10.65 -12.98 11.15
CA ASP A 222 -9.31 -13.52 11.38
C ASP A 222 -8.15 -12.72 10.77
N PHE A 223 -8.43 -11.67 9.98
CA PHE A 223 -7.37 -10.83 9.40
C PHE A 223 -6.45 -10.18 10.44
N MET A 224 -6.91 -10.00 11.69
CA MET A 224 -6.06 -9.47 12.76
C MET A 224 -4.98 -10.47 13.24
N LEU A 225 -5.06 -11.76 12.87
CA LEU A 225 -4.07 -12.76 13.25
C LEU A 225 -2.67 -12.42 12.72
N ILE A 226 -2.55 -11.93 11.48
CA ILE A 226 -1.27 -11.52 10.91
C ILE A 226 -0.67 -10.32 11.66
N PHE A 227 -1.47 -9.34 12.06
CA PHE A 227 -1.00 -8.19 12.84
C PHE A 227 -0.53 -8.59 14.23
N ASN A 228 -1.27 -9.49 14.90
CA ASN A 228 -0.89 -10.02 16.21
C ASN A 228 0.40 -10.86 16.15
N GLU A 229 0.60 -11.61 15.06
CA GLU A 229 1.85 -12.34 14.81
C GLU A 229 3.03 -11.39 14.62
N ILE A 230 2.88 -10.41 13.72
CA ILE A 230 3.95 -9.44 13.42
C ILE A 230 4.28 -8.61 14.67
N ALA A 231 3.28 -8.11 15.40
CA ALA A 231 3.48 -7.33 16.61
C ALA A 231 4.35 -8.07 17.64
N ARG A 232 4.09 -9.37 17.86
CA ARG A 232 4.92 -10.22 18.75
C ARG A 232 6.36 -10.33 18.26
N LYS A 233 6.57 -10.49 16.95
CA LYS A 233 7.90 -10.58 16.34
C LYS A 233 8.66 -9.26 16.43
N LEU A 234 7.98 -8.12 16.31
CA LEU A 234 8.58 -6.79 16.44
C LEU A 234 9.01 -6.45 17.88
N THR A 235 8.37 -7.04 18.89
CA THR A 235 8.72 -6.85 20.31
C THR A 235 9.73 -7.86 20.85
N ALA A 236 10.02 -8.92 20.09
CA ALA A 236 10.89 -10.01 20.53
C ALA A 236 12.39 -9.75 20.25
N VAL A 237 12.74 -8.51 19.87
CA VAL A 237 14.10 -8.05 19.54
C VAL A 237 14.64 -7.17 20.66
#